data_AF-M4S750-F1
#
_entry.id   AF-M4S750-F1
#
_cell.length_a   1.000
_cell.length_b   1.000
_cell.length_c   1.000
_cell.angle_alpha   90.00
_cell.angle_beta   90.00
_cell.angle_gamma   90.00
#
_symmetry.space_group_name_H-M   'P 1'
#
loop_
_entity.id
_entity.type
_entity.pdbx_description
1 polymer ?
#
loop_
_entity_poly.entity_id
_entity_poly.type
_entity_poly.pdbx_seq_one_letter_code
_entity_poly.pdbx_strand_id
1 'polypeptide(L)'
;MSSFPKRIFLSGVAVLTLGMSAAGARAEIIGGVEFPQGALSFADAVVSYQPGLEGNAPTAPHQGAANALGVPDYNGVNSCASQDACSFVSLGVGGRIVLRFVDNLLTGSDSDADDLWIFEVGPDVEGTIVDISVNGIDWLSVGAIGGSTRGIDIDAFGYGSSSAFAYIRLTDVANNGGTTGATVGADIDAVGAISTRAAPPPVPEPATWAMMIAGFGLIGGVLRHGRPLPA
;
A
#
# COMPACT_ATOMS: atom_id res chain seq x y z
N MET A 1 -75.69 3.18 -2.70
CA MET A 1 -74.61 3.20 -1.68
C MET A 1 -73.66 2.07 -2.04
N SER A 2 -72.37 2.21 -2.33
CA SER A 2 -71.39 3.30 -2.23
C SER A 2 -70.25 2.97 -3.20
N SER A 3 -69.89 3.91 -4.08
CA SER A 3 -68.71 3.81 -4.95
C SER A 3 -67.45 4.13 -4.14
N PHE A 4 -66.46 3.24 -4.15
CA PHE A 4 -65.12 3.49 -3.59
C PHE A 4 -64.13 3.72 -4.73
N PRO A 5 -63.38 4.84 -4.77
CA PRO A 5 -62.33 5.02 -5.76
C PRO A 5 -61.04 4.31 -5.32
N LYS A 6 -60.46 3.50 -6.22
CA LYS A 6 -59.11 2.95 -6.07
C LYS A 6 -58.09 4.09 -6.16
N ARG A 7 -57.38 4.35 -5.06
CA ARG A 7 -56.24 5.28 -5.02
C ARG A 7 -55.02 4.61 -5.63
N ILE A 8 -54.50 5.19 -6.71
CA ILE A 8 -53.21 4.86 -7.31
C ILE A 8 -52.14 5.50 -6.43
N PHE A 9 -51.27 4.69 -5.81
CA PHE A 9 -50.06 5.16 -5.15
C PHE A 9 -48.93 5.21 -6.19
N LEU A 10 -48.47 6.41 -6.55
CA LEU A 10 -47.16 6.59 -7.19
C LEU A 10 -46.10 6.51 -6.08
N SER A 11 -45.33 5.42 -6.05
CA SER A 11 -44.09 5.37 -5.28
C SER A 11 -43.03 6.18 -6.02
N GLY A 12 -42.74 7.39 -5.51
CA GLY A 12 -41.56 8.14 -5.91
C GLY A 12 -40.30 7.48 -5.36
N VAL A 13 -39.40 7.05 -6.24
CA VAL A 13 -38.05 6.61 -5.87
C VAL A 13 -37.25 7.86 -5.52
N ALA A 14 -37.00 8.07 -4.23
CA ALA A 14 -36.04 9.07 -3.78
C ALA A 14 -34.62 8.51 -3.95
N VAL A 15 -33.89 8.99 -4.96
CA VAL A 15 -32.45 8.74 -5.09
C VAL A 15 -31.76 9.60 -4.04
N LEU A 16 -31.36 8.98 -2.93
CA LEU A 16 -30.54 9.60 -1.90
C LEU A 16 -29.08 9.58 -2.41
N THR A 17 -28.64 10.66 -3.04
CA THR A 17 -27.22 10.86 -3.34
C THR A 17 -26.49 11.15 -2.02
N LEU A 18 -25.87 10.13 -1.43
CA LEU A 18 -24.85 10.33 -0.41
C LEU A 18 -23.67 11.04 -1.08
N GLY A 19 -23.55 12.35 -0.86
CA GLY A 19 -22.32 13.07 -1.18
C GLY A 19 -21.23 12.57 -0.25
N MET A 20 -20.29 11.78 -0.78
CA MET A 20 -19.04 11.49 -0.08
C MET A 20 -18.23 12.78 -0.09
N SER A 21 -18.19 13.47 1.05
CA SER A 21 -17.25 14.56 1.26
C SER A 21 -15.84 13.96 1.23
N ALA A 22 -15.11 14.21 0.16
CA ALA A 22 -13.66 13.99 0.15
C ALA A 22 -13.07 14.92 1.21
N ALA A 23 -12.76 14.40 2.39
CA ALA A 23 -11.91 15.11 3.33
C ALA A 23 -10.57 15.33 2.61
N GLY A 24 -10.30 16.57 2.22
CA GLY A 24 -9.03 16.90 1.57
C GLY A 24 -7.88 16.52 2.50
N ALA A 25 -6.85 15.89 1.93
CA ALA A 25 -5.59 15.64 2.61
C ALA A 25 -5.09 16.93 3.27
N ARG A 26 -4.59 16.83 4.50
CA ARG A 26 -3.99 17.95 5.22
C ARG A 26 -2.68 17.50 5.84
N ALA A 27 -1.75 18.45 5.93
CA ALA A 27 -0.51 18.23 6.63
C ALA A 27 -0.78 17.82 8.09
N GLU A 28 -0.11 16.76 8.54
CA GLU A 28 -0.23 16.23 9.89
C GLU A 28 1.16 15.88 10.43
N ILE A 29 1.40 16.13 11.72
CA ILE A 29 2.60 15.64 12.40
C ILE A 29 2.30 14.25 12.95
N ILE A 30 2.95 13.23 12.38
CA ILE A 30 2.74 11.83 12.73
C ILE A 30 4.08 11.27 13.21
N GLY A 31 4.11 10.80 14.46
CA GLY A 31 5.34 10.32 15.11
C GLY A 31 6.50 11.31 15.09
N GLY A 32 6.20 12.62 15.09
CA GLY A 32 7.19 13.70 15.10
C GLY A 32 7.65 14.20 13.71
N VAL A 33 7.11 13.63 12.63
CA VAL A 33 7.44 14.01 11.24
C VAL A 33 6.24 14.62 10.56
N GLU A 34 6.44 15.67 9.77
CA GLU A 34 5.38 16.29 8.97
C GLU A 34 5.11 15.47 7.71
N PHE A 35 3.86 15.02 7.55
CA PHE A 35 3.37 14.41 6.32
C PHE A 35 2.40 15.37 5.64
N PRO A 36 2.77 16.00 4.51
CA PRO A 36 1.91 16.97 3.81
C PRO A 36 0.54 16.42 3.39
N GLN A 37 0.41 15.11 3.17
CA GLN A 37 -0.85 14.45 2.84
C GLN A 37 -1.50 13.72 4.05
N GLY A 38 -0.89 13.82 5.24
CA GLY A 38 -1.37 13.17 6.45
C GLY A 38 -1.47 11.65 6.32
N ALA A 39 -2.56 11.07 6.80
CA ALA A 39 -2.78 9.61 6.77
C ALA A 39 -2.73 8.97 5.36
N LEU A 40 -2.95 9.73 4.28
CA LEU A 40 -2.82 9.22 2.89
C LEU A 40 -1.38 8.94 2.48
N SER A 41 -0.40 9.32 3.29
CA SER A 41 1.01 9.05 3.00
C SER A 41 1.43 7.60 3.28
N PHE A 42 0.60 6.80 3.96
CA PHE A 42 1.00 5.52 4.53
C PHE A 42 0.68 4.33 3.63
N ALA A 43 1.41 3.23 3.80
CA ALA A 43 1.15 2.01 3.03
C ALA A 43 -0.16 1.34 3.46
N ASP A 44 -0.91 0.83 2.47
CA ASP A 44 -2.29 0.36 2.68
C ASP A 44 -2.47 -1.14 2.40
N ALA A 45 -1.44 -1.79 1.85
CA ALA A 45 -1.50 -3.20 1.49
C ALA A 45 -0.19 -3.93 1.75
N VAL A 46 -0.31 -5.14 2.32
CA VAL A 46 0.78 -6.12 2.35
C VAL A 46 0.76 -6.92 1.05
N VAL A 47 1.90 -6.95 0.36
CA VAL A 47 2.10 -7.78 -0.84
C VAL A 47 2.67 -9.15 -0.45
N SER A 48 3.66 -9.17 0.45
CA SER A 48 4.23 -10.41 0.98
C SER A 48 4.91 -10.17 2.32
N TYR A 49 4.92 -11.20 3.18
CA TYR A 49 5.66 -11.21 4.43
C TYR A 49 6.36 -12.57 4.57
N GLN A 50 7.68 -12.53 4.79
CA GLN A 50 8.56 -13.68 4.85
C GLN A 50 9.52 -13.49 6.04
N PRO A 51 9.11 -13.89 7.25
CA PRO A 51 9.95 -13.66 8.42
C PRO A 51 11.11 -14.65 8.53
N GLY A 52 12.21 -14.20 9.12
CA GLY A 52 13.35 -15.05 9.48
C GLY A 52 14.01 -15.76 8.30
N LEU A 53 14.16 -15.11 7.14
CA LEU A 53 14.72 -15.75 5.94
C LEU A 53 16.15 -16.25 6.13
N GLU A 54 16.90 -15.66 7.05
CA GLU A 54 18.32 -15.98 7.30
C GLU A 54 18.57 -16.45 8.75
N GLY A 55 17.51 -16.75 9.51
CA GLY A 55 17.66 -17.21 10.89
C GLY A 55 16.35 -17.38 11.64
N ASN A 56 16.32 -16.92 12.89
CA ASN A 56 15.14 -17.07 13.74
C ASN A 56 14.01 -16.15 13.26
N ALA A 57 12.83 -16.74 13.10
CA ALA A 57 11.58 -16.00 12.94
C ALA A 57 11.10 -15.47 14.31
N PRO A 58 10.35 -14.35 14.34
CA PRO A 58 9.67 -13.91 15.55
C PRO A 58 8.59 -14.91 15.93
N THR A 59 8.10 -14.86 17.16
CA THR A 59 7.04 -15.77 17.62
C THR A 59 5.69 -15.08 17.63
N ALA A 60 4.60 -15.85 17.63
CA ALA A 60 3.28 -15.29 17.91
C ALA A 60 3.29 -14.55 19.27
N PRO A 61 2.60 -13.40 19.39
CA PRO A 61 1.71 -12.79 18.39
C PRO A 61 2.36 -11.82 17.37
N HIS A 62 3.68 -11.62 17.36
CA HIS A 62 4.38 -10.54 16.64
C HIS A 62 4.60 -10.77 15.12
N GLN A 63 3.78 -11.60 14.49
CA GLN A 63 3.90 -11.97 13.06
C GLN A 63 2.85 -11.28 12.18
N GLY A 64 2.10 -10.32 12.70
CA GLY A 64 0.94 -9.70 12.04
C GLY A 64 1.33 -8.67 11.00
N ALA A 65 1.59 -9.09 9.76
CA ALA A 65 2.04 -8.17 8.69
C ALA A 65 1.13 -6.96 8.45
N ALA A 66 -0.18 -7.09 8.70
CA ALA A 66 -1.12 -5.98 8.57
C ALA A 66 -0.91 -4.87 9.62
N ASN A 67 -0.18 -5.15 10.70
CA ASN A 67 0.16 -4.19 11.74
C ASN A 67 1.26 -3.21 11.30
N ALA A 68 1.73 -3.29 10.05
CA ALA A 68 2.63 -2.31 9.43
C ALA A 68 1.88 -1.32 8.51
N LEU A 69 0.55 -1.38 8.46
CA LEU A 69 -0.28 -0.60 7.53
C LEU A 69 -0.94 0.60 8.22
N GLY A 70 -1.13 1.67 7.45
CA GLY A 70 -1.74 2.90 7.95
C GLY A 70 -0.80 3.74 8.81
N VAL A 71 -1.36 4.67 9.56
CA VAL A 71 -0.60 5.54 10.47
C VAL A 71 -0.06 4.74 11.65
N PRO A 72 1.15 5.04 12.16
CA PRO A 72 1.74 4.36 13.30
C PRO A 72 0.85 4.47 14.54
N ASP A 73 0.66 3.36 15.23
CA ASP A 73 -0.17 3.28 16.45
C ASP A 73 0.55 2.67 17.65
N TYR A 74 1.88 2.44 17.54
CA TYR A 74 2.69 1.96 18.65
C TYR A 74 2.64 2.92 19.86
N ASN A 75 2.24 2.35 21.00
CA ASN A 75 1.98 3.08 22.24
C ASN A 75 3.05 2.87 23.32
N GLY A 76 4.22 2.32 22.95
CA GLY A 76 5.29 2.00 23.90
C GLY A 76 5.18 0.62 24.55
N VAL A 77 4.27 -0.25 24.08
CA VAL A 77 4.04 -1.59 24.64
C VAL A 77 4.42 -2.68 23.64
N ASN A 78 5.50 -3.40 23.93
CA ASN A 78 6.01 -4.50 23.09
C ASN A 78 5.24 -5.82 23.24
N SER A 79 4.25 -5.89 24.14
CA SER A 79 3.48 -7.10 24.43
C SER A 79 2.02 -6.94 24.04
N CYS A 80 1.48 -7.93 23.35
CA CYS A 80 0.09 -7.97 22.91
C CYS A 80 -0.53 -9.32 23.25
N ALA A 81 -1.86 -9.35 23.43
CA ALA A 81 -2.59 -10.56 23.79
C ALA A 81 -2.88 -11.49 22.59
N SER A 82 -2.89 -10.92 21.39
CA SER A 82 -3.16 -11.60 20.11
C SER A 82 -2.54 -10.81 18.97
N GLN A 83 -2.42 -11.44 17.80
CA GLN A 83 -1.82 -10.83 16.60
C GLN A 83 -2.53 -9.54 16.18
N ASP A 84 -3.87 -9.55 16.16
CA ASP A 84 -4.71 -8.38 15.83
C ASP A 84 -4.63 -7.25 16.89
N ALA A 85 -4.05 -7.52 18.05
CA ALA A 85 -3.90 -6.55 19.13
C ALA A 85 -2.46 -6.00 19.23
N CYS A 86 -1.56 -6.43 18.35
CA CYS A 86 -0.22 -5.87 18.24
C CYS A 86 -0.25 -4.63 17.35
N SER A 87 0.57 -3.64 17.67
CA SER A 87 0.72 -2.38 16.94
C SER A 87 1.97 -2.37 16.05
N PHE A 88 2.54 -3.54 15.76
CA PHE A 88 3.70 -3.69 14.89
C PHE A 88 3.85 -5.15 14.46
N VAL A 89 4.72 -5.37 13.48
CA VAL A 89 5.18 -6.69 13.02
C VAL A 89 6.69 -6.80 13.12
N SER A 90 7.18 -7.91 13.65
CA SER A 90 8.62 -8.21 13.64
C SER A 90 9.01 -8.92 12.35
N LEU A 91 10.19 -8.63 11.79
CA LEU A 91 10.66 -9.28 10.58
C LEU A 91 11.38 -10.61 10.86
N GLY A 92 12.05 -10.77 11.99
CA GLY A 92 12.98 -11.88 12.20
C GLY A 92 14.30 -11.68 11.47
N VAL A 93 15.27 -12.54 11.80
CA VAL A 93 16.63 -12.44 11.30
C VAL A 93 16.66 -12.60 9.77
N GLY A 94 17.05 -11.54 9.07
CA GLY A 94 17.04 -11.48 7.60
C GLY A 94 15.64 -11.43 6.99
N GLY A 95 14.59 -11.32 7.81
CA GLY A 95 13.21 -11.33 7.37
C GLY A 95 12.83 -10.14 6.50
N ARG A 96 11.73 -10.30 5.77
CA ARG A 96 11.32 -9.35 4.75
C ARG A 96 9.82 -9.12 4.75
N ILE A 97 9.44 -7.85 4.58
CA ILE A 97 8.08 -7.46 4.24
C ILE A 97 8.07 -6.61 2.96
N VAL A 98 7.04 -6.81 2.14
CA VAL A 98 6.75 -5.98 0.98
C VAL A 98 5.40 -5.32 1.19
N LEU A 99 5.41 -3.99 1.20
CA LEU A 99 4.25 -3.13 1.36
C LEU A 99 3.96 -2.39 0.06
N ARG A 100 2.73 -1.90 -0.07
CA ARG A 100 2.28 -1.15 -1.24
C ARG A 100 1.44 0.06 -0.84
N PHE A 101 1.73 1.19 -1.49
CA PHE A 101 0.87 2.35 -1.60
C PHE A 101 -0.17 2.11 -2.70
N VAL A 102 -1.45 2.12 -2.35
CA VAL A 102 -2.54 1.76 -3.27
C VAL A 102 -3.14 2.99 -3.93
N ASP A 103 -3.37 4.04 -3.16
CA ASP A 103 -4.00 5.29 -3.61
C ASP A 103 -3.01 6.47 -3.67
N ASN A 104 -1.78 6.28 -3.19
CA ASN A 104 -0.65 7.20 -3.33
C ASN A 104 0.59 6.50 -3.93
N LEU A 105 1.62 7.28 -4.25
CA LEU A 105 2.90 6.82 -4.78
C LEU A 105 4.02 7.66 -4.16
N LEU A 106 5.06 7.00 -3.65
CA LEU A 106 6.29 7.65 -3.17
C LEU A 106 6.99 8.36 -4.33
N THR A 107 7.39 9.62 -4.12
CA THR A 107 8.15 10.46 -5.06
C THR A 107 9.37 11.04 -4.35
N GLY A 108 10.37 11.54 -5.09
CA GLY A 108 11.37 12.44 -4.50
C GLY A 108 10.80 13.84 -4.30
N SER A 109 11.55 14.68 -3.59
CA SER A 109 11.18 16.07 -3.29
C SER A 109 11.98 17.09 -4.11
N ASP A 110 12.96 16.63 -4.89
CA ASP A 110 14.00 17.44 -5.54
C ASP A 110 14.79 18.31 -4.53
N SER A 111 14.96 17.80 -3.30
CA SER A 111 15.70 18.46 -2.21
C SER A 111 16.53 17.47 -1.40
N ASP A 112 17.17 17.91 -0.31
CA ASP A 112 17.89 17.04 0.62
C ASP A 112 17.03 16.61 1.83
N ALA A 113 15.71 16.80 1.73
CA ALA A 113 14.76 16.38 2.74
C ALA A 113 14.43 14.88 2.60
N ASP A 114 14.09 14.24 3.73
CA ASP A 114 13.61 12.87 3.69
C ASP A 114 12.28 12.75 2.92
N ASP A 115 12.20 11.78 2.01
CA ASP A 115 11.02 11.48 1.20
C ASP A 115 10.20 10.32 1.75
N LEU A 116 10.86 9.43 2.48
CA LEU A 116 10.32 8.19 3.03
C LEU A 116 10.68 8.10 4.51
N TRP A 117 9.75 7.61 5.31
CA TRP A 117 9.97 7.39 6.73
C TRP A 117 9.48 6.01 7.16
N ILE A 118 10.29 5.31 7.94
CA ILE A 118 9.98 4.00 8.50
C ILE A 118 9.84 4.14 10.02
N PHE A 119 8.66 3.77 10.52
CA PHE A 119 8.38 3.69 11.94
C PHE A 119 8.77 2.30 12.43
N GLU A 120 10.02 2.19 12.84
CA GLU A 120 10.53 1.06 13.61
C GLU A 120 10.24 1.27 15.10
N VAL A 121 10.02 0.21 15.88
CA VAL A 121 9.79 0.28 17.32
C VAL A 121 10.79 -0.58 18.07
N GLY A 122 10.83 -0.45 19.39
CA GLY A 122 11.75 -1.22 20.21
C GLY A 122 13.10 -0.52 20.48
N PRO A 123 13.87 -1.07 21.43
CA PRO A 123 15.13 -0.47 21.89
C PRO A 123 16.35 -0.93 21.09
N ASP A 124 16.22 -2.02 20.34
CA ASP A 124 17.34 -2.59 19.59
C ASP A 124 17.61 -1.74 18.35
N VAL A 125 18.88 -1.69 17.97
CA VAL A 125 19.33 -0.94 16.78
C VAL A 125 19.52 -1.96 15.68
N GLU A 126 18.52 -2.09 14.81
CA GLU A 126 18.45 -3.11 13.79
C GLU A 126 18.51 -2.48 12.41
N GLY A 127 19.60 -2.75 11.69
CA GLY A 127 19.77 -2.32 10.32
C GLY A 127 18.66 -2.90 9.46
N THR A 128 17.96 -2.06 8.71
CA THR A 128 16.93 -2.50 7.76
C THR A 128 17.23 -1.93 6.39
N ILE A 129 17.46 -2.81 5.42
CA ILE A 129 17.65 -2.45 4.01
C ILE A 129 16.30 -2.03 3.44
N VAL A 130 16.29 -0.90 2.73
CA VAL A 130 15.11 -0.35 2.09
C VAL A 130 15.27 -0.40 0.58
N ASP A 131 14.35 -1.10 -0.08
CA ASP A 131 14.21 -1.10 -1.53
C ASP A 131 12.86 -0.52 -1.94
N ILE A 132 12.83 0.15 -3.08
CA ILE A 132 11.62 0.70 -3.70
C ILE A 132 11.39 0.09 -5.08
N SER A 133 10.15 0.05 -5.53
CA SER A 133 9.80 -0.48 -6.85
C SER A 133 8.56 0.17 -7.45
N VAL A 134 8.55 0.26 -8.78
CA VAL A 134 7.38 0.67 -9.57
C VAL A 134 6.41 -0.49 -9.75
N ASN A 135 6.91 -1.73 -9.89
CA ASN A 135 6.15 -2.88 -10.36
C ASN A 135 6.16 -4.08 -9.40
N GLY A 136 6.90 -4.01 -8.30
CA GLY A 136 7.04 -5.10 -7.32
C GLY A 136 7.96 -6.25 -7.77
N ILE A 137 8.64 -6.09 -8.92
CA ILE A 137 9.52 -7.10 -9.53
C ILE A 137 10.95 -6.57 -9.58
N ASP A 138 11.14 -5.38 -10.14
CA ASP A 138 12.43 -4.71 -10.26
C ASP A 138 12.63 -3.81 -9.04
N TRP A 139 13.68 -4.06 -8.26
CA TRP A 139 13.92 -3.41 -6.97
C TRP A 139 15.14 -2.52 -7.03
N LEU A 140 15.01 -1.32 -6.45
CA LEU A 140 16.05 -0.32 -6.37
C LEU A 140 16.36 -0.07 -4.90
N SER A 141 17.59 -0.34 -4.46
CA SER A 141 17.99 -0.07 -3.08
C SER A 141 18.24 1.42 -2.88
N VAL A 142 17.66 1.98 -1.82
CA VAL A 142 17.79 3.39 -1.42
C VAL A 142 18.40 3.52 -0.03
N GLY A 143 19.28 2.57 0.31
CA GLY A 143 20.03 2.56 1.55
C GLY A 143 19.44 1.67 2.62
N ALA A 144 19.80 1.97 3.86
CA ALA A 144 19.35 1.25 5.04
C ALA A 144 19.12 2.22 6.20
N ILE A 145 18.11 1.94 7.01
CA ILE A 145 17.83 2.63 8.27
C ILE A 145 18.44 1.85 9.43
N GLY A 146 18.56 2.49 10.59
CA GLY A 146 19.02 1.87 11.81
C GLY A 146 19.34 2.91 12.88
N GLY A 147 19.03 2.59 14.13
CA GLY A 147 19.32 3.45 15.27
C GLY A 147 18.45 4.71 15.26
N SER A 148 19.07 5.89 15.20
CA SER A 148 18.32 7.15 15.12
C SER A 148 17.85 7.51 13.71
N THR A 149 18.38 6.85 12.67
CA THR A 149 18.05 7.16 11.28
C THR A 149 16.83 6.37 10.86
N ARG A 150 15.77 7.09 10.47
CA ARG A 150 14.47 6.53 10.08
C ARG A 150 13.90 7.10 8.79
N GLY A 151 14.46 8.23 8.35
CA GLY A 151 14.17 8.88 7.09
C GLY A 151 15.15 8.48 5.99
N ILE A 152 14.65 8.52 4.75
CA ILE A 152 15.44 8.33 3.53
C ILE A 152 15.07 9.44 2.56
N ASP A 153 16.05 10.25 2.20
CA ASP A 153 16.10 11.08 1.00
C ASP A 153 16.38 10.16 -0.22
N ILE A 154 15.42 10.01 -1.13
CA ILE A 154 15.59 9.22 -2.36
C ILE A 154 16.11 10.07 -3.53
N ASP A 155 16.10 11.40 -3.42
CA ASP A 155 16.77 12.32 -4.34
C ASP A 155 18.29 12.05 -4.36
N ALA A 156 18.89 11.72 -3.21
CA ALA A 156 20.29 11.30 -3.08
C ALA A 156 20.66 10.06 -3.92
N PHE A 157 19.65 9.26 -4.32
CA PHE A 157 19.79 8.08 -5.18
C PHE A 157 19.39 8.36 -6.64
N GLY A 158 19.08 9.62 -6.97
CA GLY A 158 18.72 10.07 -8.31
C GLY A 158 17.22 10.02 -8.62
N TYR A 159 16.36 9.87 -7.60
CA TYR A 159 14.92 9.72 -7.78
C TYR A 159 14.14 10.97 -7.37
N GLY A 160 14.07 11.95 -8.28
CA GLY A 160 13.32 13.20 -8.06
C GLY A 160 11.80 13.09 -8.09
N SER A 161 11.13 14.24 -8.07
CA SER A 161 9.66 14.38 -8.08
C SER A 161 8.96 13.77 -9.30
N SER A 162 9.71 13.54 -10.38
CA SER A 162 9.23 12.84 -11.58
C SER A 162 9.14 11.31 -11.40
N SER A 163 9.88 10.75 -10.46
CA SER A 163 9.87 9.33 -10.11
C SER A 163 8.60 8.98 -9.34
N ALA A 164 8.14 7.73 -9.41
CA ALA A 164 7.01 7.28 -8.61
C ALA A 164 7.08 5.78 -8.33
N PHE A 165 7.02 5.42 -7.05
CA PHE A 165 7.16 4.05 -6.57
C PHE A 165 5.92 3.65 -5.77
N ALA A 166 5.34 2.51 -6.13
CA ALA A 166 4.16 1.97 -5.46
C ALA A 166 4.52 0.98 -4.36
N TYR A 167 5.74 0.44 -4.38
CA TYR A 167 6.14 -0.69 -3.54
C TYR A 167 7.37 -0.35 -2.73
N ILE A 168 7.34 -0.76 -1.46
CA ILE A 168 8.47 -0.71 -0.53
C ILE A 168 8.76 -2.13 -0.07
N ARG A 169 10.03 -2.50 -0.02
CA ARG A 169 10.51 -3.74 0.57
C ARG A 169 11.50 -3.42 1.66
N LEU A 170 11.19 -3.89 2.86
CA LEU A 170 12.08 -3.81 4.01
C LEU A 170 12.66 -5.20 4.24
N THR A 171 13.99 -5.28 4.37
CA THR A 171 14.69 -6.51 4.72
C THR A 171 15.58 -6.25 5.93
N ASP A 172 15.36 -6.98 7.01
CA ASP A 172 16.22 -6.99 8.18
C ASP A 172 17.67 -7.38 7.79
N VAL A 173 18.66 -6.68 8.32
CA VAL A 173 20.07 -7.06 8.15
C VAL A 173 20.38 -8.16 9.15
N ALA A 174 20.54 -9.38 8.64
CA ALA A 174 20.76 -10.55 9.49
C ALA A 174 21.93 -10.37 10.48
N ASN A 175 21.69 -10.81 11.72
CA ASN A 175 22.65 -10.73 12.83
C ASN A 175 23.05 -9.30 13.24
N ASN A 176 22.25 -8.30 12.86
CA ASN A 176 22.30 -6.96 13.41
C ASN A 176 21.15 -6.83 14.43
N GLY A 177 21.46 -6.62 15.71
CA GLY A 177 20.45 -6.54 16.78
C GLY A 177 19.99 -7.88 17.35
N GLY A 178 18.71 -7.96 17.75
CA GLY A 178 18.14 -9.06 18.51
C GLY A 178 17.95 -10.34 17.67
N THR A 179 18.66 -11.41 18.02
CA THR A 179 18.56 -12.71 17.29
C THR A 179 17.79 -13.78 18.07
N THR A 180 17.36 -13.48 19.30
CA THR A 180 16.57 -14.39 20.15
C THR A 180 15.45 -13.64 20.84
N GLY A 181 14.29 -14.27 21.01
CA GLY A 181 13.14 -13.67 21.69
C GLY A 181 11.90 -13.72 20.83
N ALA A 182 10.86 -13.00 21.27
CA ALA A 182 9.58 -12.95 20.56
C ALA A 182 9.59 -11.95 19.38
N THR A 183 10.32 -10.85 19.54
CA THR A 183 10.48 -9.73 18.60
C THR A 183 11.94 -9.68 18.15
N VAL A 184 12.31 -10.59 17.25
CA VAL A 184 13.66 -10.63 16.67
C VAL A 184 13.67 -9.91 15.33
N GLY A 185 14.78 -9.25 15.01
CA GLY A 185 14.91 -8.38 13.84
C GLY A 185 13.94 -7.20 13.88
N ALA A 186 14.02 -6.35 12.85
CA ALA A 186 13.30 -5.08 12.84
C ALA A 186 11.79 -5.20 13.14
N ASP A 187 11.30 -4.33 14.02
CA ASP A 187 9.89 -4.24 14.44
C ASP A 187 9.19 -3.06 13.75
N ILE A 188 8.37 -3.33 12.73
CA ILE A 188 7.77 -2.31 11.86
C ILE A 188 6.33 -2.00 12.30
N ASP A 189 6.08 -0.74 12.67
CA ASP A 189 4.77 -0.17 12.99
C ASP A 189 4.12 0.46 11.74
N ALA A 190 4.90 1.21 10.95
CA ALA A 190 4.36 1.85 9.75
C ALA A 190 5.45 2.26 8.75
N VAL A 191 5.03 2.51 7.50
CA VAL A 191 5.88 3.12 6.45
C VAL A 191 5.10 4.23 5.77
N GLY A 192 5.66 5.44 5.77
CA GLY A 192 5.03 6.64 5.21
C GLY A 192 5.89 7.34 4.16
N ALA A 193 5.30 7.67 3.02
CA ALA A 193 5.87 8.55 2.01
C ALA A 193 5.59 10.02 2.37
N ILE A 194 6.63 10.74 2.81
CA ILE A 194 6.60 12.18 3.09
C ILE A 194 6.34 12.92 1.78
N SER A 195 7.17 12.67 0.76
CA SER A 195 6.94 13.14 -0.59
C SER A 195 6.12 12.11 -1.36
N THR A 196 4.90 12.49 -1.73
CA THR A 196 3.94 11.57 -2.33
C THR A 196 2.99 12.29 -3.28
N ARG A 197 2.44 11.54 -4.23
CA ARG A 197 1.36 12.00 -5.10
C ARG A 197 0.26 10.95 -5.23
N ALA A 198 -0.94 11.38 -5.56
CA ALA A 198 -2.06 10.46 -5.81
C ALA A 198 -1.70 9.46 -6.93
N ALA A 199 -2.02 8.19 -6.70
CA ALA A 199 -1.96 7.18 -7.74
C ALA A 199 -3.01 7.50 -8.81
N PRO A 200 -2.70 7.34 -10.10
CA PRO A 200 -3.71 7.49 -11.14
C PRO A 200 -4.83 6.47 -10.91
N PRO A 201 -6.11 6.85 -11.12
CA PRO A 201 -7.20 5.90 -10.94
C PRO A 201 -6.97 4.68 -11.84
N PRO A 202 -7.30 3.47 -11.39
CA PRO A 202 -7.18 2.28 -12.21
C PRO A 202 -7.94 2.52 -13.51
N VAL A 203 -7.22 2.52 -14.63
CA VAL A 203 -7.82 2.73 -15.95
C VAL A 203 -8.73 1.53 -16.21
N PRO A 204 -10.06 1.70 -16.33
CA PRO A 204 -10.93 0.61 -16.73
C PRO A 204 -10.46 0.20 -18.12
N GLU A 205 -9.95 -1.03 -18.26
CA GLU A 205 -9.62 -1.54 -19.59
C GLU A 205 -10.89 -1.38 -20.44
N PRO A 206 -10.83 -0.65 -21.58
CA PRO A 206 -12.01 -0.43 -22.39
C PRO A 206 -12.38 -1.74 -23.06
N ALA A 207 -13.11 -2.59 -22.32
CA ALA A 207 -13.61 -3.90 -22.70
C ALA A 207 -12.84 -4.48 -23.89
N THR A 208 -11.54 -4.75 -23.73
CA THR A 208 -10.67 -5.23 -24.82
C THR A 208 -11.29 -6.46 -25.49
N TRP A 209 -12.01 -7.24 -24.69
CA TRP A 209 -12.88 -8.32 -25.08
C TRP A 209 -14.08 -7.89 -25.93
N ALA A 210 -14.81 -6.82 -25.56
CA ALA A 210 -15.89 -6.28 -26.39
C ALA A 210 -15.39 -5.67 -27.71
N MET A 211 -14.21 -5.04 -27.73
CA MET A 211 -13.59 -4.54 -28.97
C MET A 211 -13.09 -5.69 -29.85
N MET A 212 -12.53 -6.75 -29.28
CA MET A 212 -12.21 -7.98 -30.01
C MET A 212 -13.47 -8.68 -30.53
N ILE A 213 -14.51 -8.85 -29.70
CA ILE A 213 -15.78 -9.47 -30.10
C ILE A 213 -16.47 -8.64 -31.18
N ALA A 214 -16.49 -7.32 -31.07
CA ALA A 214 -17.03 -6.44 -32.09
C ALA A 214 -16.20 -6.51 -33.39
N GLY A 215 -14.87 -6.48 -33.30
CA GLY A 215 -13.97 -6.59 -34.44
C GLY A 215 -14.12 -7.92 -35.19
N PHE A 216 -14.05 -9.04 -34.47
CA PHE A 216 -14.22 -10.38 -35.07
C PHE A 216 -15.67 -10.64 -35.50
N GLY A 217 -16.66 -10.09 -34.79
CA GLY A 217 -18.07 -10.17 -35.15
C GLY A 217 -18.40 -9.45 -36.46
N LEU A 218 -17.81 -8.26 -36.69
CA LEU A 218 -17.97 -7.52 -37.94
C LEU A 218 -17.31 -8.24 -39.12
N ILE A 219 -16.07 -8.72 -38.97
CA ILE A 219 -15.38 -9.47 -40.03
C ILE A 219 -16.11 -10.78 -40.35
N GLY A 220 -16.55 -11.51 -39.31
CA GLY A 220 -17.35 -12.73 -39.47
C GLY A 220 -18.71 -12.48 -40.14
N GLY A 221 -19.34 -11.33 -39.85
CA GLY A 221 -20.58 -10.91 -40.49
C GLY A 221 -20.42 -10.64 -41.99
N VAL A 222 -19.36 -9.94 -42.39
CA VAL A 222 -19.06 -9.63 -43.80
C VAL A 222 -18.78 -10.89 -44.61
N LEU A 223 -18.00 -11.84 -44.06
CA LEU A 223 -17.68 -13.09 -44.74
C LEU A 223 -18.90 -14.01 -44.95
N ARG A 224 -19.93 -13.90 -44.12
CA ARG A 224 -21.14 -14.75 -44.20
C ARG A 224 -22.12 -14.30 -45.27
N HIS A 225 -22.07 -13.04 -45.71
CA HIS A 225 -23.01 -12.49 -46.70
C HIS A 225 -22.64 -12.80 -48.16
N GLY A 226 -21.44 -13.31 -48.41
CA GLY A 226 -20.92 -13.58 -49.76
C GLY A 226 -21.22 -14.96 -50.35
N ARG A 227 -22.14 -15.78 -49.79
CA ARG A 227 -22.44 -17.12 -50.34
C ARG A 227 -23.62 -17.05 -51.32
N PRO A 228 -23.42 -17.24 -52.64
CA PRO A 228 -24.53 -17.37 -53.59
C PRO A 228 -25.23 -18.72 -53.40
N LEU A 229 -26.56 -18.73 -53.49
CA LEU A 229 -27.36 -19.94 -53.44
C LEU A 229 -27.15 -20.78 -54.71
N PRO A 230 -26.96 -22.11 -54.61
CA PRO A 230 -26.88 -22.98 -55.79
C PRO A 230 -28.24 -23.09 -56.49
N ALA A 231 -28.19 -23.12 -57.83
CA ALA A 231 -29.32 -23.26 -58.74
C ALA A 231 -29.87 -24.69 -58.79
#